data_AF-A0A946EYG5-F1
#
_entry.id   AF-A0A946EYG5-F1
#
_cell.length_a   1.000
_cell.length_b   1.000
_cell.length_c   1.000
_cell.angle_alpha   90.00
_cell.angle_beta   90.00
_cell.angle_gamma   90.00
#
_symmetry.space_group_name_H-M   'P 1'
#
loop_
_entity.id
_entity.type
_entity.pdbx_description
1 polymer ?
#
loop_
_entity_poly.entity_id
_entity_poly.type
_entity_poly.pdbx_seq_one_letter_code
_entity_poly.pdbx_strand_id
1 'polypeptide(L)'
;MMPSVRIPRYFYPIMGAYATVVAAAFHFEFPWVALLPLLLGVAWLAFHRLDILMLMLVACVPLSISLEDLEIGGIGAYLPTEPLLAGVLVLFLTRAISGWPVHSSILKHPLSRWVQCSLIWIGIAAIASSHPMVSFKFLTARLWFVVGFFWILGEMFRCNKSQRHQFILAYAFPLCIVVIYTLVRHAGFGFEKDAGHWVMKPFYKDHTSYGAVLAMAIPPMLALLTWDRFSAFVKALIVLGLVVLCTGLVFSYTRAAWVSLAAVGALWTLMKLGVQLKTLLAVGFVSLAFLWFAQDALLIQLERNRQDSSDNLTEHVESISNVSSDASNLERLNRWNAALAMFQERPTLGWGPGSYQFEYAPFQRSGDQTIISTNNADGGNAHSEYLGPLAEQGVPGLIFVLGLLGFCLHLGFKLHRRLEDQDQARLAMGVFLGLMTYFVHGVLNNYLDTDKASALFWGFFALLLVWDQSLSAKNQETANPLVESSN
;
A
#
# COMPACT_ATOMS: atom_id res chain seq x y z
N MET A 1 -14.23 -28.36 32.22
CA MET A 1 -15.24 -28.92 31.31
C MET A 1 -15.77 -27.79 30.44
N MET A 2 -15.45 -27.77 29.15
CA MET A 2 -16.09 -26.81 28.24
C MET A 2 -17.58 -27.15 28.12
N PRO A 3 -18.49 -26.17 28.10
CA PRO A 3 -19.90 -26.44 27.88
C PRO A 3 -20.08 -27.06 26.49
N SER A 4 -20.69 -28.25 26.43
CA SER A 4 -21.04 -28.88 25.16
C SER A 4 -21.98 -27.95 24.40
N VAL A 5 -21.52 -27.40 23.27
CA VAL A 5 -22.38 -26.63 22.36
C VAL A 5 -23.46 -27.58 21.85
N ARG A 6 -24.67 -27.50 22.40
CA ARG A 6 -25.81 -28.30 21.91
C ARG A 6 -26.26 -27.70 20.60
N ILE A 7 -25.91 -28.36 19.49
CA ILE A 7 -26.44 -28.01 18.16
C ILE A 7 -27.96 -28.22 18.20
N PRO A 8 -28.77 -27.18 17.91
CA PRO A 8 -30.22 -27.32 17.93
C PRO A 8 -30.70 -28.39 16.94
N ARG A 9 -31.72 -29.16 17.32
CA ARG A 9 -32.21 -30.29 16.49
C ARG A 9 -32.69 -29.88 15.10
N TYR A 10 -33.09 -28.62 14.89
CA TYR A 10 -33.49 -28.09 13.58
C TYR A 10 -32.31 -27.88 12.62
N PHE A 11 -31.07 -27.95 13.07
CA PHE A 11 -29.89 -27.76 12.22
C PHE A 11 -29.63 -28.97 11.30
N TYR A 12 -29.94 -30.18 11.76
CA TYR A 12 -29.78 -31.42 10.98
C TYR A 12 -30.63 -31.46 9.69
N PRO A 13 -31.94 -31.13 9.68
CA PRO A 13 -32.70 -31.08 8.44
C PRO A 13 -32.24 -29.96 7.50
N ILE A 14 -31.78 -28.81 8.02
CA ILE A 14 -31.23 -27.72 7.21
C ILE A 14 -29.94 -28.17 6.51
N MET A 15 -29.04 -28.84 7.24
CA MET A 15 -27.83 -29.43 6.66
C MET A 15 -28.16 -30.48 5.59
N GLY A 16 -29.13 -31.35 5.84
CA GLY A 16 -29.58 -32.35 4.86
C GLY A 16 -30.17 -31.71 3.61
N ALA A 17 -31.02 -30.70 3.75
CA ALA A 17 -31.59 -29.95 2.64
C ALA A 17 -30.50 -29.23 1.83
N TYR A 18 -29.55 -28.58 2.51
CA TYR A 18 -28.43 -27.92 1.84
C TYR A 18 -27.53 -28.91 1.10
N ALA A 19 -27.23 -30.08 1.68
CA ALA A 19 -26.46 -31.13 1.02
C ALA A 19 -27.15 -31.62 -0.26
N THR A 20 -28.48 -31.79 -0.23
CA THR A 20 -29.26 -32.14 -1.42
C THR A 20 -29.23 -31.05 -2.48
N VAL A 21 -29.32 -29.77 -2.07
CA VAL A 21 -29.21 -28.61 -2.98
C VAL A 21 -27.83 -28.54 -3.61
N VAL A 22 -26.76 -28.79 -2.85
CA VAL A 22 -25.39 -28.85 -3.40
C VAL A 22 -25.25 -30.02 -4.37
N ALA A 23 -25.71 -31.21 -4.01
CA ALA A 23 -25.66 -32.37 -4.90
C ALA A 23 -26.41 -32.14 -6.22
N ALA A 24 -27.61 -31.54 -6.16
CA ALA A 24 -28.35 -31.13 -7.33
C ALA A 24 -27.61 -30.05 -8.13
N ALA A 25 -27.05 -29.03 -7.46
CA ALA A 25 -26.31 -27.97 -8.11
C ALA A 25 -25.05 -28.49 -8.83
N PHE A 26 -24.34 -29.46 -8.26
CA PHE A 26 -23.25 -30.15 -8.94
C PHE A 26 -23.73 -30.93 -10.18
N HIS A 27 -24.89 -31.60 -10.09
CA HIS A 27 -25.48 -32.31 -11.24
C HIS A 27 -25.85 -31.36 -12.39
N PHE A 28 -26.31 -30.15 -12.08
CA PHE A 28 -26.67 -29.12 -13.06
C PHE A 28 -25.53 -28.15 -13.41
N GLU A 29 -24.28 -28.48 -13.09
CA GLU A 29 -23.10 -27.65 -13.41
C GLU A 29 -23.09 -26.24 -12.76
N PHE A 30 -23.71 -26.09 -11.59
CA PHE A 30 -23.66 -24.89 -10.74
C PHE A 30 -22.89 -25.13 -9.42
N PRO A 31 -21.60 -25.50 -9.45
CA PRO A 31 -20.85 -25.85 -8.23
C PRO A 31 -20.69 -24.67 -7.26
N TRP A 32 -20.83 -23.42 -7.73
CA TRP A 32 -20.75 -22.20 -6.93
C TRP A 32 -21.82 -22.10 -5.83
N VAL A 33 -22.92 -22.86 -5.92
CA VAL A 33 -23.93 -22.95 -4.84
C VAL A 33 -23.32 -23.52 -3.54
N ALA A 34 -22.22 -24.28 -3.64
CA ALA A 34 -21.42 -24.72 -2.49
C ALA A 34 -20.85 -23.56 -1.66
N LEU A 35 -20.70 -22.36 -2.26
CA LEU A 35 -20.19 -21.16 -1.58
C LEU A 35 -21.27 -20.38 -0.83
N LEU A 36 -22.55 -20.74 -0.97
CA LEU A 36 -23.66 -19.98 -0.41
C LEU A 36 -23.56 -19.75 1.13
N PRO A 37 -23.24 -20.76 1.98
CA PRO A 37 -23.08 -20.53 3.42
C PRO A 37 -21.95 -19.55 3.74
N LEU A 38 -20.86 -19.58 2.96
CA LEU A 38 -19.75 -18.64 3.10
C LEU A 38 -20.19 -17.22 2.75
N LEU A 39 -20.90 -17.05 1.63
CA LEU A 39 -21.44 -15.76 1.19
C LEU A 39 -22.44 -15.19 2.22
N LEU A 40 -23.33 -16.03 2.76
CA LEU A 40 -24.27 -15.64 3.80
C LEU A 40 -23.55 -15.28 5.11
N GLY A 41 -22.50 -16.01 5.48
CA GLY A 41 -21.65 -15.69 6.63
C GLY A 41 -20.93 -14.35 6.49
N VAL A 42 -20.35 -14.09 5.32
CA VAL A 42 -19.73 -12.79 4.99
C VAL A 42 -20.76 -11.66 5.03
N ALA A 43 -21.94 -11.85 4.44
CA ALA A 43 -23.02 -10.86 4.50
C ALA A 43 -23.44 -10.61 5.95
N TRP A 44 -23.64 -11.66 6.75
CA TRP A 44 -23.98 -11.53 8.17
C TRP A 44 -22.92 -10.73 8.94
N LEU A 45 -21.63 -11.02 8.72
CA LEU A 45 -20.52 -10.27 9.30
C LEU A 45 -20.53 -8.80 8.85
N ALA A 46 -20.79 -8.51 7.57
CA ALA A 46 -20.85 -7.15 7.06
C ALA A 46 -21.89 -6.30 7.80
N PHE A 47 -23.07 -6.87 8.07
CA PHE A 47 -24.14 -6.16 8.78
C PHE A 47 -23.95 -6.09 10.30
N HIS A 48 -23.47 -7.16 10.94
CA HIS A 48 -23.45 -7.29 12.41
C HIS A 48 -22.07 -7.07 13.04
N ARG A 49 -20.99 -7.44 12.36
CA ARG A 49 -19.61 -7.48 12.88
C ARG A 49 -18.61 -7.02 11.82
N LEU A 50 -18.82 -5.80 11.33
CA LEU A 50 -17.95 -5.18 10.32
C LEU A 50 -16.49 -5.10 10.81
N ASP A 51 -16.29 -5.01 12.13
CA ASP A 51 -14.99 -5.07 12.78
C ASP A 51 -14.22 -6.36 12.47
N ILE A 52 -14.89 -7.50 12.60
CA ILE A 52 -14.29 -8.82 12.31
C ILE A 52 -14.10 -8.98 10.81
N LEU A 53 -15.09 -8.60 10.00
CA LEU A 53 -14.99 -8.69 8.54
C LEU A 53 -13.76 -7.95 8.02
N MET A 54 -13.53 -6.72 8.49
CA MET A 54 -12.40 -5.91 8.04
C MET A 54 -11.06 -6.49 8.49
N LEU A 55 -10.94 -7.05 9.70
CA LEU A 55 -9.71 -7.73 10.14
C LEU A 55 -9.46 -9.01 9.33
N MET A 56 -10.50 -9.79 9.03
CA MET A 56 -10.39 -10.95 8.13
C MET A 56 -9.99 -10.52 6.72
N LEU A 57 -10.57 -9.44 6.21
CA LEU A 57 -10.23 -8.87 4.91
C LEU A 57 -8.76 -8.49 4.86
N VAL A 58 -8.26 -7.74 5.86
CA VAL A 58 -6.83 -7.38 5.98
C VAL A 58 -5.94 -8.62 6.03
N ALA A 59 -6.37 -9.68 6.73
CA ALA A 59 -5.63 -10.95 6.76
C ALA A 59 -5.62 -11.69 5.41
N CYS A 60 -6.66 -11.53 4.60
CA CYS A 60 -6.71 -12.06 3.25
C CYS A 60 -5.85 -11.27 2.26
N VAL A 61 -5.49 -10.01 2.52
CA VAL A 61 -4.73 -9.17 1.57
C VAL A 61 -3.41 -9.79 1.14
N PRO A 62 -2.49 -10.21 2.04
CA PRO A 62 -1.24 -10.84 1.59
C PRO A 62 -1.48 -12.10 0.75
N LEU A 63 -2.56 -12.84 1.06
CA LEU A 63 -2.93 -14.10 0.43
C LEU A 63 -3.84 -13.93 -0.81
N SER A 64 -4.23 -12.71 -1.17
CA SER A 64 -5.09 -12.50 -2.33
C SER A 64 -4.34 -12.79 -3.63
N ILE A 65 -5.06 -13.28 -4.64
CA ILE A 65 -4.50 -13.71 -5.92
C ILE A 65 -5.10 -12.85 -7.03
N SER A 66 -4.26 -12.44 -7.98
CA SER A 66 -4.71 -11.72 -9.17
C SER A 66 -5.36 -12.69 -10.16
N LEU A 67 -6.59 -12.39 -10.58
CA LEU A 67 -7.31 -13.17 -11.60
C LEU A 67 -6.68 -13.04 -12.99
N GLU A 68 -6.00 -11.92 -13.25
CA GLU A 68 -5.29 -11.65 -14.50
C GLU A 68 -4.15 -12.65 -14.72
N ASP A 69 -3.36 -12.95 -13.68
CA ASP A 69 -2.27 -13.95 -13.74
C ASP A 69 -2.79 -15.39 -13.91
N LEU A 70 -4.07 -15.65 -13.62
CA LEU A 70 -4.70 -16.96 -13.80
C LEU A 70 -5.34 -17.12 -15.18
N GLU A 71 -5.35 -16.08 -16.02
CA GLU A 71 -6.08 -16.02 -17.30
C GLU A 71 -7.59 -16.29 -17.16
N ILE A 72 -8.13 -16.17 -15.93
CA ILE A 72 -9.53 -16.46 -15.62
C ILE A 72 -10.35 -15.18 -15.82
N GLY A 73 -11.09 -15.13 -16.92
CA GLY A 73 -12.19 -14.17 -17.13
C GLY A 73 -11.77 -12.74 -17.50
N GLY A 74 -10.47 -12.45 -17.71
CA GLY A 74 -9.99 -11.15 -18.20
C GLY A 74 -10.24 -9.97 -17.24
N ILE A 75 -10.55 -10.25 -15.97
CA ILE A 75 -10.82 -9.24 -14.94
C ILE A 75 -9.55 -9.08 -14.09
N GLY A 76 -8.92 -7.91 -14.14
CA GLY A 76 -7.75 -7.55 -13.32
C GLY A 76 -8.09 -7.21 -11.87
N ALA A 77 -8.75 -8.13 -11.14
CA ALA A 77 -9.12 -7.95 -9.73
C ALA A 77 -8.43 -8.99 -8.83
N TYR A 78 -8.22 -8.62 -7.56
CA TYR A 78 -7.66 -9.51 -6.54
C TYR A 78 -8.77 -10.22 -5.75
N LEU A 79 -8.74 -11.55 -5.74
CA LEU A 79 -9.66 -12.37 -4.95
C LEU A 79 -9.02 -12.85 -3.65
N PRO A 80 -9.78 -12.92 -2.53
CA PRO A 80 -11.19 -12.53 -2.39
C PRO A 80 -11.38 -11.04 -2.02
N THR A 81 -10.32 -10.25 -1.94
CA THR A 81 -10.28 -8.97 -1.23
C THR A 81 -11.01 -7.84 -1.94
N GLU A 82 -10.81 -7.64 -3.24
CA GLU A 82 -11.44 -6.52 -3.95
C GLU A 82 -12.96 -6.62 -4.04
N PRO A 83 -13.58 -7.79 -4.34
CA PRO A 83 -15.03 -7.92 -4.27
C PRO A 83 -15.58 -7.65 -2.87
N LEU A 84 -14.86 -8.07 -1.82
CA LEU A 84 -15.26 -7.77 -0.45
C LEU A 84 -15.17 -6.26 -0.16
N LEU A 85 -14.11 -5.58 -0.61
CA LEU A 85 -13.97 -4.12 -0.48
C LEU A 85 -15.06 -3.38 -1.27
N ALA A 86 -15.42 -3.85 -2.47
CA ALA A 86 -16.52 -3.31 -3.25
C ALA A 86 -17.86 -3.47 -2.50
N GLY A 87 -18.11 -4.64 -1.90
CA GLY A 87 -19.28 -4.88 -1.05
C GLY A 87 -19.32 -3.96 0.18
N VAL A 88 -18.16 -3.75 0.81
CA VAL A 88 -17.99 -2.81 1.93
C VAL A 88 -18.25 -1.36 1.49
N LEU A 89 -17.82 -0.96 0.28
CA LEU A 89 -18.12 0.35 -0.29
C LEU A 89 -19.64 0.52 -0.49
N VAL A 90 -20.32 -0.48 -1.05
CA VAL A 90 -21.79 -0.45 -1.20
C VAL A 90 -22.48 -0.33 0.16
N LEU A 91 -22.03 -1.09 1.16
CA LEU A 91 -22.56 -0.99 2.53
C LEU A 91 -22.31 0.39 3.13
N PHE A 92 -21.15 0.99 2.89
CA PHE A 92 -20.82 2.34 3.35
C PHE A 92 -21.76 3.38 2.72
N LEU A 93 -21.95 3.32 1.40
CA LEU A 93 -22.82 4.24 0.66
C LEU A 93 -24.28 4.10 1.09
N THR A 94 -24.77 2.88 1.27
CA THR A 94 -26.15 2.64 1.74
C THR A 94 -26.36 3.16 3.15
N ARG A 95 -25.41 2.95 4.07
CA ARG A 95 -25.47 3.53 5.43
C ARG A 95 -25.45 5.06 5.39
N ALA A 96 -24.61 5.65 4.53
CA ALA A 96 -24.49 7.10 4.40
C ALA A 96 -25.81 7.81 4.04
N ILE A 97 -26.77 7.12 3.41
CA ILE A 97 -28.12 7.66 3.12
C ILE A 97 -28.92 7.90 4.42
N SER A 98 -28.80 7.02 5.42
CA SER A 98 -29.51 7.13 6.70
C SER A 98 -28.71 7.89 7.76
N GLY A 99 -27.40 8.03 7.58
CA GLY A 99 -26.49 8.75 8.46
C GLY A 99 -25.03 8.36 8.18
N TRP A 100 -24.09 9.26 8.43
CA TRP A 100 -22.69 8.98 8.12
C TRP A 100 -22.17 7.79 8.94
N PRO A 101 -21.64 6.73 8.29
CA PRO A 101 -21.22 5.50 8.99
C PRO A 101 -19.93 5.64 9.79
N VAL A 102 -19.29 6.82 9.72
CA VAL A 102 -18.00 7.13 10.33
C VAL A 102 -18.15 8.42 11.13
N HIS A 103 -17.49 8.48 12.30
CA HIS A 103 -17.62 9.62 13.19
C HIS A 103 -17.10 10.91 12.53
N SER A 104 -17.79 12.02 12.77
CA SER A 104 -17.50 13.30 12.12
C SER A 104 -16.07 13.81 12.36
N SER A 105 -15.45 13.43 13.48
CA SER A 105 -14.06 13.77 13.78
C SER A 105 -13.10 13.22 12.71
N ILE A 106 -13.33 12.00 12.22
CA ILE A 106 -12.52 11.36 11.17
C ILE A 106 -12.72 12.07 9.84
N LEU A 107 -13.97 12.29 9.44
CA LEU A 107 -14.27 12.92 8.16
C LEU A 107 -13.73 14.36 8.06
N LYS A 108 -13.84 15.14 9.16
CA LYS A 108 -13.43 16.55 9.19
C LYS A 108 -11.93 16.76 9.43
N HIS A 109 -11.19 15.72 9.81
CA HIS A 109 -9.75 15.80 10.03
C HIS A 109 -9.04 16.34 8.77
N PRO A 110 -8.04 17.24 8.90
CA PRO A 110 -7.36 17.84 7.74
C PRO A 110 -6.83 16.83 6.71
N LEU A 111 -6.21 15.74 7.17
CA LEU A 111 -5.78 14.63 6.30
C LEU A 111 -6.96 13.99 5.56
N SER A 112 -8.10 13.77 6.22
CA SER A 112 -9.28 13.18 5.56
C SER A 112 -9.86 14.12 4.51
N ARG A 113 -9.91 15.43 4.79
CA ARG A 113 -10.31 16.43 3.79
C ARG A 113 -9.36 16.46 2.59
N TRP A 114 -8.05 16.33 2.83
CA TRP A 114 -7.07 16.23 1.76
C TRP A 114 -7.34 15.02 0.85
N VAL A 115 -7.62 13.86 1.44
CA VAL A 115 -7.97 12.62 0.71
C VAL A 115 -9.30 12.77 -0.04
N GLN A 116 -10.30 13.44 0.53
CA GLN A 116 -11.56 13.72 -0.17
C GLN A 116 -11.32 14.62 -1.38
N CYS A 117 -10.55 15.69 -1.23
CA CYS A 117 -10.16 16.58 -2.33
C CYS A 117 -9.40 15.82 -3.42
N SER A 118 -8.49 14.90 -3.05
CA SER A 118 -7.77 14.10 -4.05
C SER A 118 -8.72 13.16 -4.81
N LEU A 119 -9.71 12.56 -4.15
CA LEU A 119 -10.71 11.72 -4.82
C LEU A 119 -11.59 12.53 -5.78
N ILE A 120 -12.00 13.74 -5.39
CA ILE A 120 -12.73 14.67 -6.27
C ILE A 120 -11.86 15.03 -7.47
N TRP A 121 -10.58 15.32 -7.26
CA TRP A 121 -9.66 15.63 -8.35
C TRP A 121 -9.47 14.47 -9.33
N ILE A 122 -9.32 13.23 -8.83
CA ILE A 122 -9.29 12.03 -9.67
C ILE A 122 -10.55 11.95 -10.53
N GLY A 123 -11.73 12.27 -9.96
CA GLY A 123 -12.98 12.35 -10.73
C GLY A 123 -12.97 13.41 -11.83
N ILE A 124 -12.44 14.61 -11.55
CA ILE A 124 -12.31 15.69 -12.54
C ILE A 124 -11.35 15.27 -13.65
N ALA A 125 -10.18 14.73 -13.30
CA ALA A 125 -9.18 14.24 -14.27
C ALA A 125 -9.71 13.05 -15.09
N ALA A 126 -10.56 12.20 -14.51
CA ALA A 126 -11.21 11.10 -15.23
C ALA A 126 -12.18 11.58 -16.31
N ILE A 127 -12.87 12.71 -16.10
CA ILE A 127 -13.76 13.31 -17.11
C ILE A 127 -12.95 13.83 -18.31
N ALA A 128 -11.78 14.43 -18.05
CA ALA A 128 -10.90 14.98 -19.08
C ALA A 128 -9.89 13.97 -19.66
N SER A 129 -9.98 12.71 -19.23
CA SER A 129 -9.07 11.62 -19.61
C SER A 129 -9.16 11.30 -21.09
N SER A 130 -8.04 10.89 -21.69
CA SER A 130 -8.05 10.28 -23.03
C SER A 130 -8.70 8.90 -23.04
N HIS A 131 -8.72 8.23 -21.88
CA HIS A 131 -9.38 6.94 -21.65
C HIS A 131 -10.36 7.02 -20.45
N PRO A 132 -11.52 7.71 -20.58
CA PRO A 132 -12.43 7.93 -19.45
C PRO A 132 -12.87 6.65 -18.73
N MET A 133 -13.15 5.58 -19.47
CA MET A 133 -13.56 4.29 -18.88
C MET A 133 -12.47 3.70 -17.96
N VAL A 134 -11.20 3.78 -18.37
CA VAL A 134 -10.06 3.31 -17.56
C VAL A 134 -9.93 4.17 -16.31
N SER A 135 -10.03 5.49 -16.46
CA SER A 135 -9.90 6.42 -15.33
C SER A 135 -11.05 6.32 -14.33
N PHE A 136 -12.28 6.03 -14.76
CA PHE A 136 -13.38 5.73 -13.85
C PHE A 136 -13.19 4.40 -13.12
N LYS A 137 -12.65 3.36 -13.79
CA LYS A 137 -12.27 2.11 -13.10
C LYS A 137 -11.20 2.37 -12.04
N PHE A 138 -10.19 3.19 -12.35
CA PHE A 138 -9.18 3.62 -11.38
C PHE A 138 -9.81 4.33 -10.18
N LEU A 139 -10.74 5.27 -10.42
CA LEU A 139 -11.47 5.97 -9.35
C LEU A 139 -12.28 4.99 -8.49
N THR A 140 -12.99 4.04 -9.09
CA THR A 140 -13.75 3.02 -8.36
C THR A 140 -12.84 2.19 -7.47
N ALA A 141 -11.70 1.73 -7.99
CA ALA A 141 -10.72 1.00 -7.21
C ALA A 141 -10.16 1.83 -6.05
N ARG A 142 -9.81 3.09 -6.33
CA ARG A 142 -9.35 4.04 -5.32
C ARG A 142 -10.39 4.25 -4.21
N LEU A 143 -11.67 4.35 -4.56
CA LEU A 143 -12.77 4.55 -3.63
C LEU A 143 -12.91 3.39 -2.65
N TRP A 144 -12.94 2.13 -3.12
CA TRP A 144 -13.08 1.00 -2.20
C TRP A 144 -11.86 0.81 -1.30
N PHE A 145 -10.66 1.19 -1.76
CA PHE A 145 -9.45 1.15 -0.93
C PHE A 145 -9.47 2.23 0.15
N VAL A 146 -9.80 3.48 -0.21
CA VAL A 146 -9.88 4.58 0.77
C VAL A 146 -11.04 4.37 1.75
N VAL A 147 -12.23 4.02 1.27
CA VAL A 147 -13.39 3.79 2.14
C VAL A 147 -13.12 2.64 3.12
N GLY A 148 -12.64 1.50 2.62
CA GLY A 148 -12.33 0.33 3.44
C GLY A 148 -11.15 0.57 4.38
N PHE A 149 -9.98 0.84 3.81
CA PHE A 149 -8.72 0.85 4.57
C PHE A 149 -8.41 2.18 5.28
N PHE A 150 -9.04 3.29 4.91
CA PHE A 150 -8.84 4.57 5.61
C PHE A 150 -10.01 4.92 6.54
N TRP A 151 -11.23 5.09 6.02
CA TRP A 151 -12.34 5.58 6.83
C TRP A 151 -12.96 4.52 7.76
N ILE A 152 -13.25 3.32 7.26
CA ILE A 152 -13.84 2.25 8.09
C ILE A 152 -12.83 1.74 9.11
N LEU A 153 -11.59 1.46 8.70
CA LEU A 153 -10.53 1.12 9.65
C LEU A 153 -10.26 2.24 10.66
N GLY A 154 -10.31 3.52 10.23
CA GLY A 154 -10.21 4.66 11.14
C GLY A 154 -11.28 4.65 12.22
N GLU A 155 -12.54 4.41 11.86
CA GLU A 155 -13.65 4.31 12.82
C GLU A 155 -13.46 3.13 13.79
N MET A 156 -13.04 1.98 13.27
CA MET A 156 -12.69 0.81 14.06
C MET A 156 -11.60 1.10 15.10
N PHE A 157 -10.49 1.72 14.68
CA PHE A 157 -9.37 2.06 15.57
C PHE A 157 -9.71 3.12 16.61
N ARG A 158 -10.69 3.99 16.31
CA ARG A 158 -11.25 4.97 17.25
C ARG A 158 -12.07 4.27 18.33
N CYS A 159 -12.96 3.37 17.94
CA CYS A 159 -13.86 2.65 18.85
C CYS A 159 -13.13 1.63 19.72
N ASN A 160 -12.12 0.93 19.19
CA ASN A 160 -11.40 -0.10 19.93
C ASN A 160 -9.88 0.01 19.74
N LYS A 161 -9.19 0.44 20.81
CA LYS A 161 -7.72 0.58 20.82
C LYS A 161 -6.99 -0.75 20.55
N SER A 162 -7.59 -1.90 20.87
CA SER A 162 -7.01 -3.21 20.61
C SER A 162 -6.90 -3.51 19.13
N GLN A 163 -7.78 -2.96 18.30
CA GLN A 163 -7.77 -3.21 16.86
C GLN A 163 -6.56 -2.59 16.16
N ARG A 164 -5.88 -1.63 16.80
CA ARG A 164 -4.69 -0.96 16.27
C ARG A 164 -3.53 -1.93 16.08
N HIS A 165 -3.21 -2.73 17.10
CA HIS A 165 -2.16 -3.75 16.99
C HIS A 165 -2.65 -5.00 16.25
N GLN A 166 -3.94 -5.35 16.40
CA GLN A 166 -4.52 -6.49 15.68
C GLN A 166 -4.47 -6.29 14.17
N PHE A 167 -4.65 -5.07 13.67
CA PHE A 167 -4.49 -4.75 12.25
C PHE A 167 -3.09 -5.10 11.72
N ILE A 168 -2.04 -4.70 12.45
CA ILE A 168 -0.64 -5.00 12.08
C ILE A 168 -0.41 -6.50 12.05
N LEU A 169 -0.84 -7.22 13.09
CA LEU A 169 -0.68 -8.67 13.19
C LEU A 169 -1.52 -9.42 12.14
N ALA A 170 -2.74 -8.94 11.87
CA ALA A 170 -3.64 -9.51 10.86
C ALA A 170 -3.02 -9.45 9.46
N TYR A 171 -2.28 -8.39 9.13
CA TYR A 171 -1.55 -8.32 7.86
C TYR A 171 -0.23 -9.11 7.92
N ALA A 172 0.56 -8.95 8.98
CA ALA A 172 1.93 -9.48 9.03
C ALA A 172 1.99 -11.01 9.11
N PHE A 173 1.09 -11.67 9.84
CA PHE A 173 1.15 -13.14 9.97
C PHE A 173 0.81 -13.89 8.67
N PRO A 174 -0.27 -13.55 7.93
CA PRO A 174 -0.50 -14.11 6.60
C PRO A 174 0.60 -13.77 5.61
N LEU A 175 1.22 -12.59 5.71
CA LEU A 175 2.40 -12.25 4.92
C LEU A 175 3.58 -13.19 5.20
N CYS A 176 3.77 -13.64 6.45
CA CYS A 176 4.78 -14.66 6.77
C CYS A 176 4.50 -15.99 6.05
N ILE A 177 3.23 -16.39 5.89
CA ILE A 177 2.86 -17.59 5.12
C ILE A 177 3.31 -17.43 3.66
N VAL A 178 3.04 -16.28 3.06
CA VAL A 178 3.50 -15.97 1.69
C VAL A 178 5.03 -16.01 1.60
N VAL A 179 5.73 -15.43 2.57
CA VAL A 179 7.20 -15.45 2.59
C VAL A 179 7.74 -16.87 2.69
N ILE A 180 7.18 -17.71 3.57
CA ILE A 180 7.59 -19.11 3.70
C ILE A 180 7.35 -19.85 2.38
N TYR A 181 6.17 -19.68 1.77
CA TYR A 181 5.87 -20.23 0.44
C TYR A 181 6.91 -19.81 -0.61
N THR A 182 7.21 -18.51 -0.68
CA THR A 182 8.20 -17.96 -1.62
C THR A 182 9.59 -18.54 -1.37
N LEU A 183 10.04 -18.60 -0.13
CA LEU A 183 11.37 -19.13 0.23
C LEU A 183 11.50 -20.62 -0.08
N VAL A 184 10.46 -21.42 0.20
CA VAL A 184 10.45 -22.86 -0.14
C VAL A 184 10.55 -23.05 -1.65
N ARG A 185 9.80 -22.27 -2.43
CA ARG A 185 9.87 -22.32 -3.90
C ARG A 185 11.23 -21.86 -4.42
N HIS A 186 11.76 -20.77 -3.87
CA HIS A 186 13.04 -20.18 -4.26
C HIS A 186 14.22 -21.10 -3.94
N ALA A 187 14.15 -21.85 -2.84
CA ALA A 187 15.11 -22.90 -2.51
C ALA A 187 15.17 -24.00 -3.59
N GLY A 188 14.04 -24.33 -4.22
CA GLY A 188 13.98 -25.25 -5.37
C GLY A 188 14.76 -24.75 -6.60
N PHE A 189 15.07 -23.46 -6.67
CA PHE A 189 15.90 -22.81 -7.69
C PHE A 189 17.24 -22.33 -7.12
N GLY A 190 17.72 -22.92 -6.02
CA GLY A 190 19.04 -22.61 -5.46
C GLY A 190 19.20 -21.16 -4.97
N PHE A 191 18.11 -20.45 -4.68
CA PHE A 191 18.10 -19.02 -4.33
C PHE A 191 18.67 -18.09 -5.41
N GLU A 192 18.64 -18.52 -6.67
CA GLU A 192 19.09 -17.73 -7.82
C GLU A 192 18.33 -16.40 -7.93
N LYS A 193 19.05 -15.34 -8.30
CA LYS A 193 18.48 -13.99 -8.38
C LYS A 193 17.36 -13.89 -9.41
N ASP A 194 17.51 -14.56 -10.56
CA ASP A 194 16.51 -14.53 -11.64
C ASP A 194 15.21 -15.21 -11.24
N ALA A 195 15.29 -16.33 -10.51
CA ALA A 195 14.11 -16.97 -9.92
C ALA A 195 13.39 -16.05 -8.92
N GLY A 196 14.17 -15.24 -8.17
CA GLY A 196 13.66 -14.25 -7.23
C GLY A 196 12.62 -13.28 -7.82
N HIS A 197 12.65 -13.04 -9.13
CA HIS A 197 11.74 -12.10 -9.81
C HIS A 197 10.28 -12.58 -9.95
N TRP A 198 10.00 -13.88 -9.74
CA TRP A 198 8.66 -14.44 -9.99
C TRP A 198 8.21 -15.51 -8.96
N VAL A 199 9.10 -15.98 -8.08
CA VAL A 199 8.81 -17.07 -7.11
C VAL A 199 7.64 -16.79 -6.15
N MET A 200 7.30 -15.53 -5.90
CA MET A 200 6.17 -15.14 -5.05
C MET A 200 4.79 -15.18 -5.76
N LYS A 201 4.73 -15.46 -7.07
CA LYS A 201 3.47 -15.79 -7.75
C LYS A 201 2.86 -17.06 -7.14
N PRO A 202 1.53 -17.15 -6.97
CA PRO A 202 0.51 -16.24 -7.53
C PRO A 202 0.11 -15.08 -6.60
N PHE A 203 0.75 -14.92 -5.44
CA PHE A 203 0.34 -13.92 -4.45
C PHE A 203 0.83 -12.52 -4.79
N TYR A 204 2.03 -12.37 -5.32
CA TYR A 204 2.60 -11.09 -5.73
C TYR A 204 3.07 -11.18 -7.18
N LYS A 205 2.74 -10.16 -7.97
CA LYS A 205 3.08 -10.08 -9.40
C LYS A 205 4.59 -10.05 -9.62
N ASP A 206 5.29 -9.32 -8.75
CA ASP A 206 6.71 -9.01 -8.90
C ASP A 206 7.41 -8.86 -7.53
N HIS A 207 8.73 -9.03 -7.54
CA HIS A 207 9.56 -9.03 -6.34
C HIS A 207 9.64 -7.63 -5.69
N THR A 208 9.42 -6.57 -6.47
CA THR A 208 9.53 -5.19 -5.99
C THR A 208 8.31 -4.78 -5.16
N SER A 209 7.08 -5.15 -5.57
CA SER A 209 5.87 -4.96 -4.76
C SER A 209 5.89 -5.81 -3.49
N TYR A 210 6.36 -7.06 -3.59
CA TYR A 210 6.61 -7.93 -2.45
C TYR A 210 7.61 -7.31 -1.46
N GLY A 211 8.77 -6.83 -1.94
CA GLY A 211 9.77 -6.16 -1.11
C GLY A 211 9.25 -4.87 -0.45
N ALA A 212 8.41 -4.10 -1.15
CA ALA A 212 7.82 -2.88 -0.62
C ALA A 212 6.93 -3.16 0.62
N VAL A 213 6.02 -4.13 0.54
CA VAL A 213 5.13 -4.44 1.68
C VAL A 213 5.88 -5.06 2.86
N LEU A 214 6.95 -5.82 2.62
CA LEU A 214 7.83 -6.32 3.68
C LEU A 214 8.50 -5.15 4.42
N ALA A 215 9.05 -4.19 3.68
CA ALA A 215 9.67 -3.00 4.25
C ALA A 215 8.66 -2.17 5.08
N MET A 216 7.41 -2.07 4.64
CA MET A 216 6.35 -1.39 5.39
C MET A 216 5.97 -2.13 6.69
N ALA A 217 5.95 -3.46 6.68
CA ALA A 217 5.50 -4.28 7.81
C ALA A 217 6.55 -4.43 8.92
N ILE A 218 7.85 -4.37 8.60
CA ILE A 218 8.94 -4.58 9.56
C ILE A 218 8.95 -3.54 10.69
N PRO A 219 8.94 -2.21 10.45
CA PRO A 219 8.97 -1.21 11.52
C PRO A 219 7.84 -1.30 12.56
N PRO A 220 6.54 -1.47 12.20
CA PRO A 220 5.49 -1.64 13.19
C PRO A 220 5.59 -2.99 13.92
N MET A 221 6.04 -4.08 13.27
CA MET A 221 6.32 -5.34 13.94
C MET A 221 7.43 -5.22 14.99
N LEU A 222 8.50 -4.47 14.70
CA LEU A 222 9.56 -4.15 15.67
C LEU A 222 9.01 -3.36 16.86
N ALA A 223 8.13 -2.38 16.61
CA ALA A 223 7.48 -1.63 17.68
C ALA A 223 6.64 -2.53 18.60
N LEU A 224 5.92 -3.51 18.04
CA LEU A 224 5.10 -4.45 18.80
C LEU A 224 5.91 -5.39 19.72
N LEU A 225 7.20 -5.64 19.45
CA LEU A 225 8.06 -6.40 20.37
C LEU A 225 8.21 -5.72 21.73
N THR A 226 8.23 -4.39 21.71
CA THR A 226 8.36 -3.57 22.91
C THR A 226 7.04 -3.33 23.63
N TRP A 227 5.95 -3.99 23.21
CA TRP A 227 4.64 -3.82 23.83
C TRP A 227 4.58 -4.54 25.17
N ASP A 228 4.25 -3.83 26.24
CA ASP A 228 4.37 -4.37 27.61
C ASP A 228 3.30 -5.41 27.93
N ARG A 229 2.10 -5.28 27.35
CA ARG A 229 0.96 -6.18 27.57
C ARG A 229 1.06 -7.56 26.90
N PHE A 230 2.02 -7.77 26.00
CA PHE A 230 2.14 -9.05 25.29
C PHE A 230 2.89 -10.09 26.11
N SER A 231 2.35 -11.32 26.13
CA SER A 231 3.00 -12.46 26.76
C SER A 231 4.28 -12.85 26.03
N ALA A 232 5.18 -13.55 26.73
CA ALA A 232 6.43 -14.05 26.13
C ALA A 232 6.16 -14.91 24.88
N PHE A 233 5.07 -15.67 24.87
CA PHE A 233 4.64 -16.45 23.71
C PHE A 233 4.31 -15.56 22.49
N VAL A 234 3.50 -14.51 22.69
CA VAL A 234 3.17 -13.58 21.60
C VAL A 234 4.42 -12.87 21.09
N LYS A 235 5.31 -12.44 21.99
CA LYS A 235 6.60 -11.84 21.61
C LYS A 235 7.46 -12.81 20.80
N ALA A 236 7.53 -14.09 21.19
CA ALA A 236 8.24 -15.12 20.42
C ALA A 236 7.66 -15.30 19.01
N LEU A 237 6.33 -15.28 18.86
CA LEU A 237 5.68 -15.32 17.53
C LEU A 237 6.01 -14.08 16.69
N ILE A 238 6.06 -12.89 17.30
CA ILE A 238 6.45 -11.66 16.59
C ILE A 238 7.93 -11.71 16.18
N VAL A 239 8.83 -12.21 17.03
CA VAL A 239 10.25 -12.41 16.68
C VAL A 239 10.38 -13.39 15.52
N LEU A 240 9.68 -14.53 15.57
CA LEU A 240 9.67 -15.50 14.48
C LEU A 240 9.15 -14.86 13.18
N GLY A 241 8.04 -14.11 13.25
CA GLY A 241 7.50 -13.37 12.13
C GLY A 241 8.51 -12.36 11.55
N LEU A 242 9.19 -11.59 12.39
CA LEU A 242 10.24 -10.66 11.95
C LEU A 242 11.41 -11.36 11.27
N VAL A 243 11.88 -12.48 11.80
CA VAL A 243 12.94 -13.28 11.16
C VAL A 243 12.49 -13.73 9.77
N VAL A 244 11.26 -14.23 9.65
CA VAL A 244 10.68 -14.63 8.36
C VAL A 244 10.61 -13.43 7.40
N LEU A 245 10.03 -12.30 7.81
CA LEU A 245 9.91 -11.09 6.98
C LEU A 245 11.26 -10.54 6.53
N CYS A 246 12.24 -10.46 7.43
CA CYS A 246 13.59 -10.01 7.11
C CYS A 246 14.29 -10.96 6.14
N THR A 247 14.14 -12.28 6.33
CA THR A 247 14.69 -13.28 5.41
C THR A 247 14.07 -13.14 4.02
N GLY A 248 12.74 -13.01 3.95
CA GLY A 248 12.04 -12.75 2.69
C GLY A 248 12.51 -11.48 1.98
N LEU A 249 12.79 -10.41 2.74
CA LEU A 249 13.26 -9.13 2.18
C LEU A 249 14.71 -9.21 1.66
N VAL A 250 15.57 -10.02 2.28
CA VAL A 250 16.92 -10.27 1.77
C VAL A 250 16.84 -11.09 0.47
N PHE A 251 16.06 -12.17 0.45
CA PHE A 251 15.94 -13.01 -0.75
C PHE A 251 15.03 -12.42 -1.84
N SER A 252 14.33 -11.32 -1.59
CA SER A 252 13.60 -10.59 -2.64
C SER A 252 14.52 -9.83 -3.59
N TYR A 253 15.80 -9.63 -3.23
CA TYR A 253 16.79 -8.86 -3.99
C TYR A 253 16.34 -7.43 -4.39
N THR A 254 15.38 -6.86 -3.66
CA THR A 254 14.79 -5.56 -3.96
C THR A 254 15.61 -4.42 -3.35
N ARG A 255 16.56 -3.87 -4.11
CA ARG A 255 17.44 -2.77 -3.66
C ARG A 255 16.65 -1.59 -3.07
N ALA A 256 15.54 -1.20 -3.71
CA ALA A 256 14.69 -0.10 -3.24
C ALA A 256 14.10 -0.34 -1.84
N ALA A 257 13.83 -1.59 -1.46
CA ALA A 257 13.33 -1.94 -0.13
C ALA A 257 14.44 -1.85 0.93
N TRP A 258 15.67 -2.22 0.59
CA TRP A 258 16.81 -2.09 1.51
C TRP A 258 17.18 -0.63 1.74
N VAL A 259 17.21 0.15 0.65
CA VAL A 259 17.46 1.60 0.72
C VAL A 259 16.36 2.30 1.52
N SER A 260 15.10 1.92 1.35
CA SER A 260 14.02 2.53 2.12
C SER A 260 14.11 2.23 3.61
N LEU A 261 14.48 1.00 4.02
CA LEU A 261 14.74 0.66 5.42
C LEU A 261 15.93 1.42 6.00
N ALA A 262 17.03 1.55 5.26
CA ALA A 262 18.19 2.34 5.69
C ALA A 262 17.83 3.83 5.85
N ALA A 263 17.08 4.40 4.90
CA ALA A 263 16.64 5.79 4.94
C ALA A 263 15.74 6.07 6.14
N VAL A 264 14.80 5.18 6.48
CA VAL A 264 13.95 5.38 7.66
C VAL A 264 14.69 5.12 8.97
N GLY A 265 15.70 4.25 8.99
CA GLY A 265 16.60 4.09 10.13
C GLY A 265 17.41 5.36 10.40
N ALA A 266 17.92 6.01 9.35
CA ALA A 266 18.55 7.32 9.45
C ALA A 266 17.56 8.39 9.94
N LEU A 267 16.35 8.45 9.37
CA LEU A 267 15.30 9.37 9.80
C LEU A 267 14.95 9.21 11.28
N TRP A 268 14.77 7.96 11.75
CA TRP A 268 14.49 7.67 13.14
C TRP A 268 15.64 8.10 14.06
N THR A 269 16.89 7.87 13.64
CA THR A 269 18.08 8.32 14.37
C THR A 269 18.11 9.84 14.49
N LEU A 270 17.85 10.58 13.40
CA LEU A 270 17.76 12.04 13.41
C LEU A 270 16.64 12.54 14.35
N MET A 271 15.49 11.87 14.36
CA MET A 271 14.41 12.19 15.30
C MET A 271 14.83 11.99 16.76
N LYS A 272 15.55 10.90 17.06
CA LYS A 272 16.10 10.62 18.39
C LYS A 272 17.15 11.63 18.83
N LEU A 273 17.92 12.18 17.89
CA LEU A 273 18.86 13.28 18.13
C LEU A 273 18.17 14.64 18.31
N GLY A 274 16.83 14.70 18.24
CA GLY A 274 16.06 15.93 18.45
C GLY A 274 15.99 16.85 17.22
N VAL A 275 16.37 16.35 16.03
CA VAL A 275 16.25 17.12 14.79
C VAL A 275 14.79 17.45 14.53
N GLN A 276 14.50 18.73 14.29
CA GLN A 276 13.14 19.19 14.04
C GLN A 276 12.76 18.98 12.58
N LEU A 277 11.47 18.71 12.32
CA LEU A 277 10.95 18.55 10.95
C LEU A 277 11.31 19.73 10.03
N LYS A 278 11.27 20.97 10.55
CA LYS A 278 11.64 22.18 9.79
C LYS A 278 13.08 22.13 9.27
N THR A 279 13.99 21.53 10.02
CA THR A 279 15.39 21.37 9.62
C THR A 279 15.51 20.37 8.49
N LEU A 280 14.82 19.24 8.57
CA LEU A 280 14.80 18.23 7.49
C LEU A 280 14.20 18.80 6.21
N LEU A 281 13.10 19.55 6.31
CA LEU A 281 12.48 20.21 5.16
C LEU A 281 13.41 21.27 4.55
N ALA A 282 14.10 22.06 5.38
CA ALA A 282 15.08 23.03 4.90
C ALA A 282 16.26 22.36 4.18
N VAL A 283 16.82 21.29 4.75
CA VAL A 283 17.90 20.53 4.11
C VAL A 283 17.43 19.90 2.80
N GLY A 284 16.23 19.31 2.78
CA GLY A 284 15.64 18.75 1.57
C GLY A 284 15.43 19.80 0.49
N PHE A 285 14.89 20.97 0.86
CA PHE A 285 14.70 22.09 -0.07
C PHE A 285 16.03 22.62 -0.62
N VAL A 286 17.03 22.82 0.24
CA VAL A 286 18.37 23.26 -0.18
C VAL A 286 19.02 22.22 -1.09
N SER A 287 18.88 20.93 -0.79
CA SER A 287 19.42 19.84 -1.62
C SER A 287 18.77 19.82 -3.00
N LEU A 288 17.44 19.96 -3.07
CA LEU A 288 16.70 20.02 -4.33
C LEU A 288 17.04 21.29 -5.13
N ALA A 289 17.14 22.45 -4.46
CA ALA A 289 17.55 23.69 -5.10
C ALA A 289 18.98 23.59 -5.65
N PHE A 290 19.90 23.00 -4.89
CA PHE A 290 21.26 22.74 -5.34
C PHE A 290 21.28 21.83 -6.57
N LEU A 291 20.55 20.71 -6.56
CA LEU A 291 20.45 19.82 -7.71
C LEU A 291 19.87 20.51 -8.95
N TRP A 292 18.86 21.37 -8.76
CA TRP A 292 18.27 22.16 -9.85
C TRP A 292 19.28 23.13 -10.47
N PHE A 293 20.01 23.90 -9.67
CA PHE A 293 21.03 24.83 -10.18
C PHE A 293 22.27 24.12 -10.73
N ALA A 294 22.61 22.95 -10.20
CA ALA A 294 23.76 22.15 -10.62
C ALA A 294 23.46 21.21 -11.78
N GLN A 295 22.21 21.15 -12.29
CA GLN A 295 21.81 20.13 -13.27
C GLN A 295 22.66 20.16 -14.55
N ASP A 296 22.97 21.33 -15.08
CA ASP A 296 23.76 21.47 -16.32
C ASP A 296 25.20 21.01 -16.09
N ALA A 297 25.80 21.38 -14.96
CA ALA A 297 27.13 20.96 -14.58
C ALA A 297 27.21 19.45 -14.31
N LEU A 298 26.19 18.87 -13.67
CA LEU A 298 26.07 17.44 -13.42
C LEU A 298 25.90 16.67 -14.73
N LEU A 299 25.07 17.14 -15.65
CA LEU A 299 24.88 16.54 -16.98
C LEU A 299 26.20 16.56 -17.77
N ILE A 300 26.91 17.67 -17.81
CA ILE A 300 28.21 17.78 -18.49
C ILE A 300 29.23 16.81 -17.88
N GLN A 301 29.28 16.67 -16.55
CA GLN A 301 30.17 15.70 -15.90
C GLN A 301 29.77 14.24 -16.18
N LEU A 302 28.47 13.95 -16.24
CA LEU A 302 27.96 12.62 -16.57
C LEU A 302 28.23 12.25 -18.03
N GLU A 303 28.06 13.18 -18.96
CA GLU A 303 28.38 13.01 -20.38
C GLU A 303 29.89 12.83 -20.59
N ARG A 304 30.72 13.64 -19.93
CA ARG A 304 32.17 13.50 -19.99
C ARG A 304 32.67 12.17 -19.41
N ASN A 305 32.11 11.75 -18.28
CA ASN A 305 32.41 10.42 -17.71
C ASN A 305 31.92 9.28 -18.62
N ARG A 306 30.83 9.43 -19.35
CA ARG A 306 30.38 8.43 -20.35
C ARG A 306 31.33 8.32 -21.53
N GLN A 307 31.90 9.44 -21.98
CA GLN A 307 32.80 9.49 -23.14
C GLN A 307 34.20 8.94 -22.80
N ASP A 308 34.70 9.21 -21.59
CA ASP A 308 35.97 8.64 -21.11
C ASP A 308 35.82 7.16 -20.67
N SER A 309 34.61 6.72 -20.28
CA SER A 309 34.34 5.33 -19.93
C SER A 309 33.99 4.46 -21.14
N SER A 310 33.46 4.99 -22.24
CA SER A 310 33.14 4.18 -23.43
C SER A 310 34.36 3.51 -24.03
N ASP A 311 35.53 4.15 -24.01
CA ASP A 311 36.79 3.57 -24.51
C ASP A 311 37.32 2.42 -23.62
N ASN A 312 36.95 2.36 -22.34
CA ASN A 312 37.28 1.27 -21.41
C ASN A 312 36.13 0.25 -21.22
N LEU A 313 34.90 0.60 -21.57
CA LEU A 313 33.72 -0.26 -21.45
C LEU A 313 33.72 -1.32 -22.55
N THR A 314 34.17 -1.00 -23.77
CA THR A 314 34.19 -1.95 -24.89
C THR A 314 35.03 -3.20 -24.59
N GLU A 315 36.11 -3.08 -23.79
CA GLU A 315 36.91 -4.23 -23.33
C GLU A 315 36.26 -5.02 -22.17
N HIS A 316 35.36 -4.43 -21.38
CA HIS A 316 34.65 -5.13 -20.29
C HIS A 316 33.27 -5.68 -20.72
N VAL A 317 32.70 -5.20 -21.83
CA VAL A 317 31.34 -5.54 -22.30
C VAL A 317 31.24 -6.95 -22.92
N GLU A 318 32.34 -7.59 -23.31
CA GLU A 318 32.31 -9.01 -23.72
C GLU A 318 32.15 -9.99 -22.54
N SER A 319 32.29 -9.53 -21.29
CA SER A 319 32.37 -10.43 -20.13
C SER A 319 31.22 -10.37 -19.11
N ILE A 320 30.19 -9.53 -19.31
CA ILE A 320 29.15 -9.33 -18.29
C ILE A 320 27.76 -9.72 -18.80
N SER A 321 27.41 -10.98 -18.57
CA SER A 321 26.04 -11.51 -18.63
C SER A 321 25.17 -10.99 -17.47
N ASN A 322 24.92 -9.67 -17.41
CA ASN A 322 23.98 -9.03 -16.47
C ASN A 322 23.06 -7.99 -17.17
N VAL A 323 22.81 -8.24 -18.46
CA VAL A 323 22.06 -7.38 -19.40
C VAL A 323 20.64 -7.03 -18.91
N SER A 324 19.99 -7.92 -18.14
CA SER A 324 18.63 -7.70 -17.64
C SER A 324 18.52 -6.63 -16.55
N SER A 325 19.50 -6.54 -15.65
CA SER A 325 19.46 -5.58 -14.55
C SER A 325 19.75 -4.15 -15.00
N ASP A 326 20.60 -4.01 -16.02
CA ASP A 326 20.87 -2.71 -16.64
C ASP A 326 19.71 -2.28 -17.54
N ALA A 327 19.12 -3.22 -18.31
CA ALA A 327 17.93 -2.94 -19.10
C ALA A 327 16.74 -2.48 -18.24
N SER A 328 16.48 -3.11 -17.09
CA SER A 328 15.39 -2.71 -16.19
C SER A 328 15.57 -1.30 -15.60
N ASN A 329 16.79 -0.89 -15.26
CA ASN A 329 17.04 0.45 -14.74
C ASN A 329 16.93 1.51 -15.85
N LEU A 330 17.44 1.21 -17.05
CA LEU A 330 17.31 2.09 -18.21
C LEU A 330 15.85 2.25 -18.64
N GLU A 331 15.05 1.18 -18.57
CA GLU A 331 13.63 1.22 -18.88
C GLU A 331 12.86 2.12 -17.89
N ARG A 332 13.21 2.14 -16.61
CA ARG A 332 12.63 3.10 -15.66
C ARG A 332 12.92 4.55 -16.07
N LEU A 333 14.16 4.84 -16.49
CA LEU A 333 14.52 6.19 -16.93
C LEU A 333 13.76 6.59 -18.20
N ASN A 334 13.62 5.68 -19.17
CA ASN A 334 12.80 5.90 -20.36
C ASN A 334 11.35 6.23 -19.99
N ARG A 335 10.74 5.46 -19.09
CA ARG A 335 9.37 5.70 -18.60
C ARG A 335 9.24 7.04 -17.86
N TRP A 336 10.23 7.43 -17.09
CA TRP A 336 10.24 8.73 -16.43
C TRP A 336 10.34 9.88 -17.43
N ASN A 337 11.21 9.75 -18.44
CA ASN A 337 11.31 10.72 -19.52
C ASN A 337 9.97 10.84 -20.27
N ALA A 338 9.31 9.72 -20.57
CA ALA A 338 7.99 9.70 -21.18
C ALA A 338 6.95 10.36 -20.26
N ALA A 339 6.95 10.09 -18.95
CA ALA A 339 6.04 10.71 -17.99
C ALA A 339 6.22 12.24 -17.93
N LEU A 340 7.47 12.73 -17.95
CA LEU A 340 7.77 14.16 -17.98
C LEU A 340 7.33 14.81 -19.30
N ALA A 341 7.52 14.14 -20.44
CA ALA A 341 7.06 14.63 -21.74
C ALA A 341 5.51 14.66 -21.82
N MET A 342 4.84 13.61 -21.33
CA MET A 342 3.38 13.59 -21.18
C MET A 342 2.87 14.76 -20.31
N PHE A 343 3.55 15.04 -19.20
CA PHE A 343 3.24 16.18 -18.34
C PHE A 343 3.40 17.52 -19.06
N GLN A 344 4.45 17.69 -19.87
CA GLN A 344 4.69 18.94 -20.62
C GLN A 344 3.55 19.25 -21.60
N GLU A 345 2.93 18.22 -22.21
CA GLU A 345 1.76 18.39 -23.08
C GLU A 345 0.48 18.76 -22.31
N ARG A 346 0.23 18.13 -21.15
CA ARG A 346 -0.99 18.32 -20.35
C ARG A 346 -0.69 18.61 -18.88
N PRO A 347 -0.16 19.80 -18.54
CA PRO A 347 0.40 20.05 -17.21
C PRO A 347 -0.65 20.16 -16.09
N THR A 348 -1.91 20.44 -16.42
CA THR A 348 -2.96 20.68 -15.41
C THR A 348 -3.81 19.45 -15.15
N LEU A 349 -4.51 18.93 -16.16
CA LEU A 349 -5.44 17.80 -16.03
C LEU A 349 -4.78 16.44 -16.28
N GLY A 350 -3.58 16.43 -16.88
CA GLY A 350 -2.90 15.20 -17.30
C GLY A 350 -3.65 14.43 -18.39
N TRP A 351 -3.25 13.18 -18.56
CA TRP A 351 -3.82 12.25 -19.54
C TRP A 351 -4.98 11.40 -19.00
N GLY A 352 -5.24 11.47 -17.70
CA GLY A 352 -6.26 10.70 -16.99
C GLY A 352 -5.67 9.64 -16.05
N PRO A 353 -6.24 9.45 -14.84
CA PRO A 353 -5.80 8.40 -13.92
C PRO A 353 -5.79 7.01 -14.57
N GLY A 354 -4.70 6.26 -14.40
CA GLY A 354 -4.52 4.92 -14.96
C GLY A 354 -4.35 4.85 -16.48
N SER A 355 -4.22 5.99 -17.18
CA SER A 355 -4.07 6.00 -18.65
C SER A 355 -2.62 5.89 -19.12
N TYR A 356 -1.63 5.98 -18.22
CA TYR A 356 -0.21 6.04 -18.60
C TYR A 356 0.21 4.93 -19.58
N GLN A 357 -0.15 3.67 -19.29
CA GLN A 357 0.24 2.53 -20.13
C GLN A 357 -0.26 2.63 -21.58
N PHE A 358 -1.37 3.35 -21.83
CA PHE A 358 -1.95 3.51 -23.15
C PHE A 358 -1.36 4.70 -23.92
N GLU A 359 -0.84 5.70 -23.21
CA GLU A 359 -0.47 6.99 -23.77
C GLU A 359 1.04 7.23 -23.83
N TYR A 360 1.86 6.50 -23.06
CA TYR A 360 3.29 6.80 -22.95
C TYR A 360 4.10 6.46 -24.21
N ALA A 361 3.60 5.56 -25.07
CA ALA A 361 4.36 5.02 -26.20
C ALA A 361 4.87 6.09 -27.20
N PRO A 362 4.07 7.08 -27.64
CA PRO A 362 4.54 8.17 -28.50
C PRO A 362 5.57 9.10 -27.85
N PHE A 363 5.68 9.08 -26.51
CA PHE A 363 6.61 9.90 -25.74
C PHE A 363 7.96 9.21 -25.48
N GLN A 364 8.10 7.94 -25.87
CA GLN A 364 9.36 7.22 -25.78
C GLN A 364 10.33 7.69 -26.87
N ARG A 365 11.54 8.10 -26.46
CA ARG A 365 12.60 8.47 -27.40
C ARG A 365 13.30 7.20 -27.89
N SER A 366 13.59 7.11 -29.18
CA SER A 366 14.26 5.93 -29.77
C SER A 366 15.62 5.62 -29.12
N GLY A 367 16.35 6.64 -28.66
CA GLY A 367 17.63 6.48 -27.96
C GLY A 367 17.50 6.01 -26.49
N ASP A 368 16.32 6.12 -25.89
CA ASP A 368 16.06 5.72 -24.51
C ASP A 368 15.42 4.31 -24.43
N GLN A 369 15.00 3.74 -25.57
CA GLN A 369 14.36 2.43 -25.62
C GLN A 369 15.34 1.30 -25.26
N THR A 370 14.79 0.28 -24.60
CA THR A 370 15.48 -0.90 -24.14
C THR A 370 14.89 -2.17 -24.76
N ILE A 371 15.54 -3.31 -24.54
CA ILE A 371 15.03 -4.62 -24.98
C ILE A 371 13.67 -5.00 -24.38
N ILE A 372 13.22 -4.31 -23.32
CA ILE A 372 11.94 -4.55 -22.64
C ILE A 372 10.94 -3.40 -22.83
N SER A 373 11.27 -2.39 -23.64
CA SER A 373 10.32 -1.33 -23.99
C SER A 373 9.19 -1.90 -24.84
N THR A 374 7.98 -1.37 -24.67
CA THR A 374 6.80 -1.86 -25.39
C THR A 374 5.88 -0.72 -25.79
N ASN A 375 5.15 -0.92 -26.89
CA ASN A 375 4.13 -0.02 -27.40
C ASN A 375 2.73 -0.65 -27.37
N ASN A 376 2.58 -1.86 -26.81
CA ASN A 376 1.34 -2.64 -26.88
C ASN A 376 0.39 -2.38 -25.70
N ALA A 377 0.60 -1.28 -24.96
CA ALA A 377 -0.15 -0.94 -23.74
C ALA A 377 -0.18 -2.03 -22.65
N ASP A 378 0.86 -2.87 -22.62
CA ASP A 378 1.10 -3.98 -21.71
C ASP A 378 2.26 -3.68 -20.72
N GLY A 379 3.00 -2.59 -20.95
CA GLY A 379 4.19 -2.23 -20.19
C GLY A 379 3.93 -1.73 -18.77
N GLY A 380 2.70 -1.42 -18.38
CA GLY A 380 2.38 -0.91 -17.05
C GLY A 380 2.70 0.58 -16.86
N ASN A 381 3.04 0.97 -15.64
CA ASN A 381 2.99 2.35 -15.16
C ASN A 381 4.34 3.11 -15.24
N ALA A 382 4.34 4.37 -14.78
CA ALA A 382 5.52 5.24 -14.75
C ALA A 382 6.61 4.82 -13.75
N HIS A 383 6.45 3.74 -12.97
CA HIS A 383 7.38 3.34 -11.91
C HIS A 383 7.73 4.46 -10.93
N SER A 384 6.73 5.25 -10.53
CA SER A 384 6.90 6.31 -9.54
C SER A 384 5.54 6.75 -9.01
N GLU A 385 5.37 6.74 -7.68
CA GLU A 385 4.20 7.31 -7.00
C GLU A 385 4.10 8.83 -7.18
N TYR A 386 5.14 9.47 -7.75
CA TYR A 386 5.19 10.91 -7.98
C TYR A 386 5.00 11.25 -9.47
N LEU A 387 5.79 10.63 -10.35
CA LEU A 387 5.71 10.94 -11.79
C LEU A 387 4.45 10.38 -12.46
N GLY A 388 3.90 9.27 -11.96
CA GLY A 388 2.62 8.73 -12.45
C GLY A 388 1.49 9.76 -12.30
N PRO A 389 1.18 10.22 -11.07
CA PRO A 389 0.17 11.26 -10.86
C PRO A 389 0.49 12.59 -11.56
N LEU A 390 1.78 12.94 -11.73
CA LEU A 390 2.16 14.14 -12.51
C LEU A 390 1.75 14.02 -13.99
N ALA A 391 2.00 12.88 -14.63
CA ALA A 391 1.65 12.64 -16.02
C ALA A 391 0.13 12.46 -16.21
N GLU A 392 -0.51 11.73 -15.31
CA GLU A 392 -1.92 11.33 -15.43
C GLU A 392 -2.91 12.37 -14.89
N GLN A 393 -2.52 13.17 -13.90
CA GLN A 393 -3.41 14.10 -13.19
C GLN A 393 -2.82 15.51 -13.07
N GLY A 394 -1.71 15.78 -13.77
CA GLY A 394 -1.00 17.06 -13.79
C GLY A 394 -0.39 17.46 -12.45
N VAL A 395 0.01 18.74 -12.35
CA VAL A 395 0.55 19.35 -11.12
C VAL A 395 -0.36 19.11 -9.90
N PRO A 396 -1.70 19.24 -9.99
CA PRO A 396 -2.55 19.01 -8.82
C PRO A 396 -2.49 17.56 -8.32
N GLY A 397 -2.37 16.57 -9.22
CA GLY A 397 -2.15 15.17 -8.85
C GLY A 397 -0.89 14.98 -8.01
N LEU A 398 0.24 15.54 -8.48
CA LEU A 398 1.50 15.54 -7.72
C LEU A 398 1.38 16.25 -6.37
N ILE A 399 0.68 17.39 -6.32
CA ILE A 399 0.44 18.12 -5.07
C ILE A 399 -0.27 17.23 -4.06
N PHE A 400 -1.29 16.47 -4.45
CA PHE A 400 -1.98 15.57 -3.51
C PHE A 400 -1.06 14.51 -2.93
N VAL A 401 -0.17 13.92 -3.73
CA VAL A 401 0.84 12.95 -3.26
C VAL A 401 1.84 13.60 -2.30
N LEU A 402 2.38 14.77 -2.65
CA LEU A 402 3.29 15.52 -1.79
C LEU A 402 2.62 15.98 -0.49
N GLY A 403 1.33 16.31 -0.54
CA GLY A 403 0.53 16.62 0.63
C GLY A 403 0.37 15.42 1.56
N LEU A 404 0.15 14.21 1.03
CA LEU A 404 0.14 12.98 1.84
C LEU A 404 1.49 12.74 2.53
N LEU A 405 2.60 12.91 1.81
CA LEU A 405 3.95 12.86 2.40
C LEU A 405 4.11 13.92 3.50
N GLY A 406 3.67 15.15 3.24
CA GLY A 406 3.69 16.24 4.22
C GLY A 406 2.88 15.94 5.48
N PHE A 407 1.67 15.38 5.34
CA PHE A 407 0.85 14.92 6.46
C PHE A 407 1.51 13.78 7.22
N CYS A 408 2.11 12.81 6.53
CA CYS A 408 2.84 11.70 7.15
C CYS A 408 3.97 12.23 8.04
N LEU A 409 4.82 13.10 7.49
CA LEU A 409 5.91 13.75 8.22
C LEU A 409 5.38 14.58 9.40
N HIS A 410 4.39 15.44 9.17
CA HIS A 410 3.81 16.28 10.21
C HIS A 410 3.26 15.45 11.38
N LEU A 411 2.41 14.47 11.08
CA LEU A 411 1.79 13.61 12.08
C LEU A 411 2.83 12.75 12.80
N GLY A 412 3.78 12.14 12.08
CA GLY A 412 4.87 11.36 12.68
C GLY A 412 5.66 12.14 13.73
N PHE A 413 6.12 13.35 13.38
CA PHE A 413 6.86 14.21 14.30
C PHE A 413 6.01 14.79 15.43
N LYS A 414 4.72 15.06 15.19
CA LYS A 414 3.79 15.53 16.22
C LYS A 414 3.51 14.43 17.25
N LEU A 415 3.16 13.24 16.79
CA LEU A 415 2.86 12.08 17.63
C LEU A 415 4.08 11.63 18.43
N HIS A 416 5.28 11.62 17.82
CA HIS A 416 6.51 11.26 18.52
C HIS A 416 6.74 12.07 19.80
N ARG A 417 6.40 13.36 19.76
CA ARG A 417 6.69 14.31 20.84
C ARG A 417 5.56 14.42 21.86
N ARG A 418 4.33 14.08 21.48
CA ARG A 418 3.13 14.38 22.27
C ARG A 418 2.39 13.16 22.79
N LEU A 419 2.62 11.97 22.21
CA LEU A 419 1.92 10.77 22.65
C LEU A 419 2.59 10.23 23.92
N GLU A 420 1.85 10.28 25.04
CA GLU A 420 2.35 9.90 26.37
C GLU A 420 2.36 8.39 26.60
N ASP A 421 1.33 7.69 26.10
CA ASP A 421 1.22 6.24 26.17
C ASP A 421 2.36 5.62 25.35
N GLN A 422 3.31 5.00 26.05
CA GLN A 422 4.56 4.50 25.47
C GLN A 422 4.33 3.39 24.44
N ASP A 423 3.39 2.47 24.70
CA ASP A 423 3.06 1.38 23.78
C ASP A 423 2.49 1.97 22.47
N GLN A 424 1.57 2.92 22.60
CA GLN A 424 0.97 3.61 21.44
C GLN A 424 1.99 4.49 20.72
N ALA A 425 2.89 5.17 21.43
CA ALA A 425 3.94 6.01 20.86
C ALA A 425 4.95 5.22 20.05
N ARG A 426 5.38 4.06 20.56
CA ARG A 426 6.28 3.16 19.84
C ARG A 426 5.62 2.61 18.58
N LEU A 427 4.36 2.19 18.66
CA LEU A 427 3.65 1.72 17.47
C LEU A 427 3.34 2.84 16.48
N ALA A 428 2.96 4.04 16.93
CA ALA A 428 2.80 5.19 16.05
C ALA A 428 4.10 5.51 15.30
N MET A 429 5.25 5.38 15.97
CA MET A 429 6.55 5.50 15.32
C MET A 429 6.80 4.38 14.30
N GLY A 430 6.54 3.13 14.66
CA GLY A 430 6.66 2.00 13.72
C GLY A 430 5.78 2.17 12.48
N VAL A 431 4.53 2.59 12.65
CA VAL A 431 3.58 2.89 11.57
C VAL A 431 4.05 4.06 10.70
N PHE A 432 4.54 5.14 11.31
CA PHE A 432 5.11 6.28 10.60
C PHE A 432 6.33 5.87 9.77
N LEU A 433 7.29 5.14 10.36
CA LEU A 433 8.48 4.66 9.64
C LEU A 433 8.09 3.68 8.54
N GLY A 434 7.11 2.81 8.77
CA GLY A 434 6.55 1.93 7.74
C GLY A 434 5.99 2.73 6.55
N LEU A 435 5.19 3.78 6.77
CA LEU A 435 4.75 4.68 5.69
C LEU A 435 5.92 5.35 4.98
N MET A 436 6.93 5.80 5.73
CA MET A 436 8.11 6.43 5.13
C MET A 436 8.90 5.47 4.24
N THR A 437 8.95 4.17 4.57
CA THR A 437 9.56 3.18 3.65
C THR A 437 8.84 3.15 2.31
N TYR A 438 7.51 3.30 2.31
CA TYR A 438 6.72 3.32 1.09
C TYR A 438 6.97 4.58 0.27
N PHE A 439 7.01 5.77 0.89
CA PHE A 439 7.33 7.00 0.17
C PHE A 439 8.74 6.98 -0.44
N VAL A 440 9.74 6.47 0.29
CA VAL A 440 11.10 6.33 -0.26
C VAL A 440 11.14 5.31 -1.39
N HIS A 441 10.46 4.17 -1.23
CA HIS A 441 10.35 3.16 -2.28
C HIS A 441 9.58 3.68 -3.51
N GLY A 442 8.57 4.51 -3.28
CA GLY A 442 7.67 5.12 -4.25
C GLY A 442 8.35 6.10 -5.21
N VAL A 443 9.60 6.48 -4.94
CA VAL A 443 10.41 7.24 -5.91
C VAL A 443 10.69 6.37 -7.14
N LEU A 444 10.95 5.07 -6.93
CA LEU A 444 11.39 4.11 -7.94
C LEU A 444 10.29 3.16 -8.44
N ASN A 445 9.13 3.15 -7.79
CA ASN A 445 8.02 2.26 -8.11
C ASN A 445 6.67 2.87 -7.69
N ASN A 446 5.57 2.21 -8.02
CA ASN A 446 4.22 2.53 -7.56
C ASN A 446 3.34 1.27 -7.48
N TYR A 447 2.60 1.15 -6.38
CA TYR A 447 1.79 -0.03 -6.04
C TYR A 447 0.45 0.30 -5.38
N LEU A 448 0.09 1.58 -5.25
CA LEU A 448 -1.18 1.99 -4.65
C LEU A 448 -2.40 1.57 -5.50
N ASP A 449 -2.22 1.04 -6.70
CA ASP A 449 -3.24 0.41 -7.52
C ASP A 449 -3.61 -1.02 -7.07
N THR A 450 -2.80 -1.63 -6.20
CA THR A 450 -3.05 -2.97 -5.65
C THR A 450 -3.63 -2.92 -4.23
N ASP A 451 -4.39 -3.95 -3.84
CA ASP A 451 -4.87 -4.12 -2.47
C ASP A 451 -3.71 -4.30 -1.47
N LYS A 452 -2.62 -4.97 -1.90
CA LYS A 452 -1.43 -5.30 -1.12
C LYS A 452 -0.84 -4.10 -0.40
N ALA A 453 -0.39 -3.10 -1.14
CA ALA A 453 0.20 -1.89 -0.57
C ALA A 453 -0.87 -0.95 -0.01
N SER A 454 -2.04 -0.87 -0.66
CA SER A 454 -3.13 0.02 -0.25
C SER A 454 -3.64 -0.27 1.16
N ALA A 455 -3.72 -1.54 1.56
CA ALA A 455 -4.14 -1.92 2.91
C ALA A 455 -3.24 -1.31 3.99
N LEU A 456 -1.92 -1.46 3.83
CA LEU A 456 -0.96 -0.88 4.77
C LEU A 456 -0.92 0.65 4.66
N PHE A 457 -0.87 1.21 3.45
CA PHE A 457 -0.74 2.65 3.25
C PHE A 457 -1.91 3.42 3.87
N TRP A 458 -3.15 3.07 3.49
CA TRP A 458 -4.34 3.74 4.01
C TRP A 458 -4.60 3.39 5.48
N GLY A 459 -4.36 2.14 5.89
CA GLY A 459 -4.52 1.71 7.27
C GLY A 459 -3.54 2.41 8.21
N PHE A 460 -2.29 2.64 7.79
CA PHE A 460 -1.31 3.39 8.54
C PHE A 460 -1.68 4.86 8.66
N PHE A 461 -2.18 5.50 7.60
CA PHE A 461 -2.72 6.86 7.69
C PHE A 461 -3.92 6.94 8.63
N ALA A 462 -4.81 5.94 8.62
CA ALA A 462 -5.95 5.88 9.54
C ALA A 462 -5.49 5.81 11.01
N LEU A 463 -4.45 5.01 11.29
CA LEU A 463 -3.84 4.94 12.62
C LEU A 463 -3.25 6.28 13.07
N LEU A 464 -2.43 6.93 12.22
CA LEU A 464 -1.86 8.25 12.52
C LEU A 464 -2.95 9.30 12.79
N LEU A 465 -4.01 9.30 11.98
CA LEU A 465 -5.17 10.19 12.15
C LEU A 465 -5.87 9.97 13.50
N VAL A 466 -6.12 8.71 13.87
CA VAL A 466 -6.83 8.38 15.12
C VAL A 466 -6.00 8.75 16.35
N TRP A 467 -4.68 8.56 16.31
CA TRP A 467 -3.82 9.04 17.39
C TRP A 467 -3.82 10.57 17.48
N ASP A 468 -3.82 11.29 16.36
CA ASP A 468 -3.88 12.76 16.38
C ASP A 468 -5.18 13.30 16.97
N GLN A 469 -6.29 12.64 16.68
CA GLN A 469 -7.58 12.95 17.31
C GLN A 469 -7.54 12.72 18.81
N SER A 470 -6.94 11.62 19.27
CA SER A 470 -6.85 11.33 20.69
C SER A 470 -6.05 12.39 21.46
N LEU A 471 -5.03 12.99 20.84
CA LEU A 471 -4.32 14.14 21.41
C LEU A 471 -5.18 15.40 21.45
N SER A 472 -5.97 15.64 20.40
CA SER A 472 -6.81 16.83 20.28
C SER A 472 -7.98 16.82 21.28
N ALA A 473 -8.60 15.66 21.50
CA ALA A 473 -9.65 15.48 22.51
C ALA A 473 -9.12 15.72 23.94
N LYS A 474 -7.95 15.14 24.27
CA LYS A 474 -7.32 15.33 25.59
C LYS A 474 -7.01 16.81 25.88
N ASN A 475 -6.57 17.57 24.87
CA ASN A 475 -6.31 19.01 25.02
C ASN A 475 -7.59 19.83 25.25
N GLN A 476 -8.74 19.37 24.74
CA GLN A 476 -10.03 20.03 24.98
C GLN A 476 -10.54 19.75 26.40
N GLU A 477 -10.38 18.52 26.88
CA GLU A 477 -10.69 18.13 28.27
C GLU A 477 -9.85 18.93 29.27
N THR A 478 -8.53 19.06 29.05
CA THR A 478 -7.66 19.85 29.94
C THR A 478 -7.89 21.36 29.86
N ALA A 479 -8.34 21.88 28.71
CA ALA A 479 -8.64 23.31 28.56
C ALA A 479 -10.00 23.71 29.16
N ASN A 480 -10.91 22.76 29.41
CA ASN A 480 -12.27 23.05 29.89
C ASN A 480 -12.74 22.07 31.00
N PRO A 481 -12.06 22.04 32.17
CA PRO A 481 -12.34 21.06 33.22
C PRO A 481 -13.72 21.19 33.90
N LEU A 482 -14.48 22.26 33.63
CA LEU A 482 -15.73 22.59 34.34
C LEU A 482 -17.01 22.03 33.70
N VAL A 483 -16.92 21.23 32.63
CA VAL A 483 -18.11 20.74 31.90
C VAL A 483 -18.51 19.30 32.31
N GLU A 484 -17.65 18.52 32.97
CA GLU A 484 -17.97 17.14 33.36
C GLU A 484 -18.42 16.94 34.82
N SER A 485 -18.39 17.98 35.67
CA SER A 485 -18.89 17.87 37.06
C SER A 485 -20.40 18.15 37.20
N SER A 486 -21.13 18.26 36.09
CA SER A 486 -22.58 18.47 36.08
C SER A 486 -23.25 17.56 35.05
N ASN A 487 -23.28 16.25 35.34
CA ASN A 487 -24.30 15.31 34.86
C ASN A 487 -24.45 14.17 35.87
#